data_AF-A0A373A4I9-F1
#
_entry.id   AF-A0A373A4I9-F1
#
_cell.length_a   1.000
_cell.length_b   1.000
_cell.length_c   1.000
_cell.angle_alpha   90.00
_cell.angle_beta   90.00
_cell.angle_gamma   90.00
#
_symmetry.space_group_name_H-M   'P 1'
#
loop_
_entity.id
_entity.type
_entity.pdbx_description
1 polymer ?
#
loop_
_entity_poly.entity_id
_entity_poly.type
_entity_poly.pdbx_seq_one_letter_code
_entity_poly.pdbx_strand_id
1 'polypeptide(L)' 'MMLFTSPTCQPCKRIKPLVLEAFPNTEVVDITAAGSLKKMNQHDVYAVPTLITESGVGYIGEAIVSNFLKENAR' A
#
# COMPACT_ATOMS: atom_id res chain seq x y z
N MET A 1 -8.60 3.24 -3.01
CA MET A 1 -7.56 2.22 -2.65
C MET A 1 -7.14 2.40 -1.20
N MET A 2 -6.59 1.36 -0.56
CA MET A 2 -6.10 1.44 0.83
C MET A 2 -4.62 1.06 0.92
N LEU A 3 -3.79 1.94 1.48
CA LEU A 3 -2.38 1.68 1.74
C LEU A 3 -2.15 1.56 3.25
N PHE A 4 -1.81 0.35 3.71
CA PHE A 4 -1.46 0.12 5.11
C PHE A 4 0.02 0.45 5.33
N THR A 5 0.31 1.31 6.30
CA THR A 5 1.67 1.79 6.62
C THR A 5 1.94 1.76 8.13
N SER A 6 3.18 2.05 8.52
CA SER A 6 3.55 2.33 9.90
C SER A 6 4.60 3.45 9.96
N PRO A 7 4.57 4.35 10.96
CA PRO A 7 5.59 5.39 11.13
C PRO A 7 7.02 4.86 11.28
N THR A 8 7.16 3.66 11.85
CA THR A 8 8.45 2.99 12.08
C THR A 8 8.92 2.16 10.87
N CYS A 9 8.08 2.02 9.84
CA CYS A 9 8.38 1.24 8.65
C CYS A 9 9.18 2.10 7.65
N GLN A 10 10.48 1.84 7.54
CA GLN A 10 11.35 2.51 6.56
C GLN A 10 10.89 2.32 5.10
N PRO A 11 10.50 1.10 4.65
CA PRO A 11 9.99 0.91 3.29
C PRO A 11 8.73 1.74 3.01
N CYS A 12 7.86 1.93 4.00
CA CYS A 12 6.61 2.67 3.85
C CYS A 12 6.84 4.14 3.48
N LYS A 13 7.95 4.75 3.96
CA LYS A 13 8.32 6.13 3.62
C LYS A 13 8.66 6.32 2.14
N ARG A 14 9.22 5.28 1.51
CA ARG A 14 9.60 5.29 0.09
C ARG A 14 8.45 4.90 -0.82
N ILE A 15 7.61 3.97 -0.37
CA ILE A 15 6.54 3.39 -1.17
C ILE A 15 5.33 4.32 -1.27
N LYS A 16 5.02 5.04 -0.20
CA LYS A 16 3.89 5.98 -0.18
C LYS A 16 3.91 6.99 -1.35
N PRO A 17 5.00 7.75 -1.61
CA PRO A 17 5.02 8.66 -2.75
C PRO A 17 4.89 7.94 -4.10
N LEU A 18 5.55 6.78 -4.28
CA LEU A 18 5.46 5.99 -5.52
C LEU A 18 4.02 5.53 -5.83
N VAL A 19 3.28 5.13 -4.81
CA VAL A 19 1.87 4.75 -4.96
C VAL A 19 1.01 5.96 -5.35
N LEU A 20 1.24 7.13 -4.75
CA LEU A 20 0.51 8.35 -5.09
C LEU A 20 0.83 8.84 -6.52
N GLU A 21 2.09 8.71 -6.94
CA GLU A 21 2.53 9.05 -8.30
C GLU A 21 1.94 8.12 -9.36
N ALA A 22 1.83 6.82 -9.07
CA ALA A 22 1.29 5.86 -10.02
C ALA A 22 -0.24 5.86 -10.11
N PHE A 23 -0.92 6.36 -9.09
CA PHE A 23 -2.38 6.46 -9.05
C PHE A 23 -2.85 7.90 -8.81
N PRO A 24 -2.46 8.88 -9.68
CA PRO A 24 -2.67 10.30 -9.41
C PRO A 24 -4.15 10.72 -9.40
N ASN A 25 -5.01 9.93 -10.04
CA ASN A 25 -6.45 10.16 -10.14
C ASN A 25 -7.26 9.25 -9.21
N THR A 26 -6.61 8.48 -8.33
CA THR A 26 -7.29 7.56 -7.41
C THR A 26 -7.10 8.01 -5.98
N GLU A 27 -8.18 8.02 -5.20
CA GLU A 27 -8.08 8.25 -3.77
C GLU A 27 -7.37 7.06 -3.09
N VAL A 28 -6.20 7.33 -2.48
CA VAL A 28 -5.44 6.38 -1.69
C VAL A 28 -5.56 6.74 -0.22
N VAL A 29 -6.27 5.91 0.54
CA VAL A 29 -6.44 6.08 1.99
C VAL A 29 -5.25 5.44 2.71
N ASP A 30 -4.42 6.26 3.36
CA ASP A 30 -3.31 5.80 4.19
C ASP A 30 -3.81 5.36 5.58
N ILE A 31 -3.55 4.11 5.94
CA ILE A 31 -4.03 3.46 7.16
C ILE A 31 -2.83 3.05 7.99
N THR A 32 -2.66 3.66 9.16
CA THR A 32 -1.58 3.29 10.08
C THR A 32 -1.92 2.01 10.86
N ALA A 33 -1.07 0.99 10.73
CA ALA A 33 -1.24 -0.33 11.34
C ALA A 33 -1.50 -0.28 12.85
N ALA A 34 -0.77 0.58 13.59
CA ALA A 34 -0.88 0.70 15.05
C ALA A 34 -2.30 1.07 15.54
N GLY A 35 -3.10 1.76 14.72
CA GLY A 35 -4.47 2.15 15.06
C GLY A 35 -5.56 1.35 14.34
N SER A 36 -5.20 0.35 13.53
CA SER A 36 -6.11 -0.26 12.56
C SER A 36 -6.01 -1.78 12.46
N LEU A 37 -5.58 -2.47 13.53
CA LEU A 37 -5.47 -3.93 13.58
C LEU A 37 -6.76 -4.66 13.17
N LYS A 38 -7.93 -4.18 13.61
CA LYS A 38 -9.23 -4.74 13.20
C LYS A 38 -9.41 -4.68 11.68
N LYS A 39 -9.06 -3.55 11.07
CA LYS A 39 -9.18 -3.33 9.62
C LYS A 39 -8.15 -4.14 8.85
N MET A 40 -6.94 -4.30 9.39
CA MET A 40 -5.92 -5.20 8.83
C MET A 40 -6.41 -6.65 8.80
N ASN A 41 -6.98 -7.14 9.91
CA ASN A 41 -7.52 -8.50 9.97
C ASN A 41 -8.72 -8.72 9.05
N GLN A 42 -9.58 -7.71 8.84
CA GLN A 42 -10.69 -7.79 7.88
C GLN A 42 -10.24 -7.94 6.43
N HIS A 43 -8.98 -7.62 6.15
CA HIS A 43 -8.40 -7.62 4.81
C HIS A 43 -7.19 -8.56 4.72
N ASP A 44 -7.00 -9.46 5.69
CA ASP A 44 -5.89 -10.43 5.76
C ASP A 44 -4.51 -9.78 5.59
N VAL A 45 -4.33 -8.58 6.14
CA VAL A 45 -3.06 -7.83 6.11
C VAL A 45 -2.27 -8.13 7.38
N TYR A 46 -1.13 -8.79 7.24
CA TYR A 46 -0.27 -9.15 8.38
C TYR A 46 1.06 -8.37 8.44
N ALA A 47 1.36 -7.59 7.41
CA ALA A 47 2.57 -6.79 7.33
C ALA A 47 2.37 -5.51 6.50
N VAL A 48 3.27 -4.55 6.68
CA VAL A 48 3.27 -3.26 5.98
C VAL A 48 4.61 -3.02 5.28
N PRO A 49 4.63 -2.31 4.13
CA PRO A 49 3.47 -1.71 3.47
C PRO A 49 2.65 -2.73 2.67
N THR A 50 1.32 -2.54 2.64
CA THR A 50 0.39 -3.35 1.84
C THR A 50 -0.61 -2.44 1.15
N LEU A 51 -0.82 -2.61 -0.16
CA LEU A 51 -1.83 -1.87 -0.92
C LEU A 51 -2.96 -2.82 -1.30
N ILE A 52 -4.17 -2.33 -1.09
CA ILE A 52 -5.39 -3.00 -1.52
C ILE A 52 -6.02 -2.14 -2.61
N THR A 53 -6.21 -2.77 -3.78
CA THR A 53 -6.85 -2.21 -4.96
C THR A 53 -8.20 -2.89 -5.20
N GLU A 54 -9.04 -2.34 -6.09
CA GLU A 54 -10.32 -2.95 -6.45
C GLU A 54 -10.16 -4.34 -7.10
N SER A 55 -9.03 -4.55 -7.79
CA SER A 55 -8.67 -5.81 -8.44
C SER A 55 -8.03 -6.83 -7.51
N GLY A 56 -7.80 -6.50 -6.24
CA GLY A 56 -7.30 -7.44 -5.22
C GLY A 56 -6.26 -6.85 -4.25
N VAL A 57 -5.78 -7.72 -3.36
CA VAL A 57 -4.77 -7.42 -2.33
C VAL A 57 -3.38 -7.73 -2.86
N GLY A 58 -2.47 -6.76 -2.82
CA GLY A 58 -1.05 -6.94 -3.14
C GLY A 58 -0.17 -6.61 -1.95
N TYR A 59 0.60 -7.58 -1.45
CA TYR A 59 1.69 -7.27 -0.52
C TYR A 59 2.73 -6.43 -1.25
N ILE A 60 3.07 -5.28 -0.67
CA ILE A 60 4.01 -4.38 -1.31
C ILE A 60 5.38 -4.55 -0.66
N GLY A 61 6.16 -5.49 -1.19
CA GLY A 61 7.62 -5.40 -1.13
C GLY A 61 8.12 -4.33 -2.11
N GLU A 62 9.23 -3.65 -1.79
CA GLU A 62 9.83 -2.59 -2.63
C GLU A 62 10.02 -3.04 -4.11
N ALA A 63 10.38 -4.32 -4.32
CA ALA A 63 10.53 -4.93 -5.64
C ALA A 63 9.18 -5.14 -6.38
N ILE A 64 8.09 -5.41 -5.65
CA ILE A 64 6.76 -5.64 -6.21
C ILE A 64 6.15 -4.31 -6.66
N VAL A 65 6.37 -3.21 -5.92
CA VAL A 65 5.99 -1.85 -6.38
C VAL A 65 6.61 -1.56 -7.73
N SER A 66 7.92 -1.69 -7.83
CA SER A 66 8.62 -1.20 -9.02
C SER A 66 8.17 -1.95 -10.28
N ASN A 67 7.86 -3.25 -10.18
CA ASN A 67 7.35 -4.03 -11.31
C ASN A 67 5.84 -3.82 -11.54
N PHE A 68 5.01 -3.85 -10.49
CA PHE A 68 3.58 -3.63 -10.61
C PHE A 68 3.26 -2.22 -11.12
N LEU A 69 3.97 -1.19 -10.63
CA LEU A 69 3.86 0.18 -11.14
C LEU A 69 4.35 0.28 -12.58
N LYS A 70 5.44 -0.40 -12.97
CA LYS A 70 5.86 -0.42 -14.39
C LYS A 70 4.81 -1.04 -15.30
N GLU A 71 4.12 -2.06 -14.84
CA GLU A 71 3.10 -2.78 -15.63
C GLU A 71 1.73 -2.08 -15.62
N ASN A 72 1.42 -1.28 -14.60
CA ASN A 72 0.09 -0.69 -14.38
C ASN A 72 0.05 0.84 -14.35
N ALA A 73 1.20 1.54 -14.38
CA ALA A 73 1.25 2.98 -14.63
C ALA A 73 0.93 3.23 -16.11
N ARG A 74 -0.31 3.63 -16.38
CA ARG A 74 -0.76 4.15 -17.67
C ARG A 74 -0.85 5.67 -17.62
#